data_AF-A0AAE1BIJ9-F1
#
_entry.id   AF-A0AAE1BIJ9-F1
#
_cell.length_a   1.000
_cell.length_b   1.000
_cell.length_c   1.000
_cell.angle_alpha   90.00
_cell.angle_beta   90.00
_cell.angle_gamma   90.00
#
_symmetry.space_group_name_H-M   'P 1'
#
loop_
_entity.id
_entity.type
_entity.pdbx_description
1 polymer ?
#
loop_
_entity_poly.entity_id
_entity_poly.type
_entity_poly.pdbx_seq_one_letter_code
_entity_poly.pdbx_strand_id
1 'polypeptide(L)'
;MFQGLTSLFNLYVERNLMVSLERDLFIETPQLQFLYLGTNHIKTVAPGTFTTLPSLHLLTLQYNGLRDIEMGTFSELVSVESMNLEGNRLQDMPQTEVFEDMISLEYIYFDEFQLCSLALHVRVCEPKGDGISSVEHLLDSLVLRISVWVMGVLACVGNLLVLVGRLVVKEPNRVHSFYIKNLSLSDFLMGVYLFVIASHDAYFRGAYIRHEYTWRRSWQCNLCGFLSTLSSEASVLTLTTITLDRYFSIVHPLTLKERTLRIAIVVMSMTWTLAATLAFLPLTGINYYGDNFYGSNGMCLPLHIHDPYAKAWEHSALIFLGLNLIAFVFIAYAYCRMIVAIRESQMSLRSTQEKQDRILVKRFAFIVGTDFLCWMPVIIIKVVALGGVVIDRTLYAWLAVFVLPVNSALNPILYTLATKIFKQQVSDAFIS
;
A
#
# COMPACT_ATOMS: atom_id res chain seq x y z
N MET A 1 9.56 4.53 -47.25
CA MET A 1 10.80 3.94 -46.70
C MET A 1 11.03 2.51 -47.21
N PHE A 2 10.00 1.66 -47.29
CA PHE A 2 10.12 0.24 -47.67
C PHE A 2 9.55 -0.11 -49.06
N GLN A 3 9.57 0.84 -50.00
CA GLN A 3 9.04 0.64 -51.35
C GLN A 3 9.87 -0.40 -52.14
N GLY A 4 9.19 -1.25 -52.90
CA GLY A 4 9.75 -2.28 -53.77
C GLY A 4 10.18 -3.57 -53.06
N LEU A 5 10.03 -3.66 -51.73
CA LEU A 5 10.49 -4.78 -50.92
C LEU A 5 9.47 -5.91 -50.81
N THR A 6 8.91 -6.34 -51.94
CA THR A 6 7.76 -7.28 -51.98
C THR A 6 8.05 -8.67 -51.45
N SER A 7 9.33 -9.09 -51.44
CA SER A 7 9.78 -10.40 -50.94
C SER A 7 10.35 -10.33 -49.52
N LEU A 8 10.22 -9.18 -48.84
CA LEU A 8 10.77 -8.99 -47.50
C LEU A 8 9.98 -9.81 -46.47
N PHE A 9 10.70 -10.63 -45.72
CA PHE A 9 10.13 -11.58 -44.76
C PHE A 9 10.42 -11.18 -43.31
N ASN A 10 11.65 -10.74 -43.04
CA ASN A 10 12.09 -10.24 -41.74
C ASN A 10 12.51 -8.78 -41.88
N LEU A 11 12.03 -7.91 -41.00
CA LEU A 11 12.43 -6.52 -40.95
C LEU A 11 12.89 -6.15 -39.53
N TYR A 12 14.17 -5.83 -39.42
CA TYR A 12 14.79 -5.36 -38.19
C TYR A 12 15.03 -3.85 -38.30
N VAL A 13 14.28 -3.06 -37.55
CA VAL A 13 14.44 -1.59 -37.46
C VAL A 13 14.60 -1.16 -36.00
N GLU A 14 15.03 -2.08 -35.13
CA GLU A 14 15.29 -1.79 -33.73
C GLU A 14 16.41 -0.77 -33.55
N ARG A 15 16.39 -0.02 -32.45
CA ARG A 15 17.46 0.93 -32.08
C ARG A 15 17.67 2.05 -33.09
N ASN A 16 16.59 2.54 -33.68
CA ASN A 16 16.58 3.71 -34.56
C ASN A 16 15.84 4.89 -33.89
N LEU A 17 15.61 5.95 -34.65
CA LEU A 17 14.99 7.21 -34.17
C LEU A 17 13.54 7.37 -34.64
N MET A 18 12.83 6.27 -34.94
CA MET A 18 11.44 6.38 -35.41
C MET A 18 10.53 6.94 -34.32
N VAL A 19 9.70 7.91 -34.66
CA VAL A 19 8.83 8.63 -33.72
C VAL A 19 7.35 8.25 -33.86
N SER A 20 6.94 7.86 -35.07
CA SER A 20 5.57 7.48 -35.40
C SER A 20 5.58 6.41 -36.48
N LEU A 21 4.57 5.55 -36.46
CA LEU A 21 4.26 4.67 -37.59
C LEU A 21 3.04 5.25 -38.31
N GLU A 22 3.26 5.66 -39.56
CA GLU A 22 2.23 6.26 -40.40
C GLU A 22 1.40 5.19 -41.11
N ARG A 23 0.20 5.57 -41.54
CA ARG A 23 -0.67 4.71 -42.35
C ARG A 23 0.07 4.26 -43.61
N ASP A 24 -0.16 3.02 -44.04
CA ASP A 24 0.38 2.43 -45.27
C ASP A 24 1.92 2.32 -45.31
N LEU A 25 2.62 2.47 -44.17
CA LEU A 25 4.09 2.40 -44.11
C LEU A 25 4.66 1.09 -44.69
N PHE A 26 3.90 -0.01 -44.57
CA PHE A 26 4.28 -1.36 -44.99
C PHE A 26 3.48 -1.87 -46.21
N ILE A 27 2.90 -0.96 -47.01
CA ILE A 27 2.03 -1.30 -48.14
C ILE A 27 2.70 -2.18 -49.21
N GLU A 28 4.01 -2.03 -49.42
CA GLU A 28 4.78 -2.80 -50.42
C GLU A 28 5.57 -3.98 -49.82
N THR A 29 5.28 -4.38 -48.57
CA THR A 29 5.92 -5.53 -47.89
C THR A 29 4.91 -6.60 -47.44
N PRO A 30 4.08 -7.17 -48.34
CA PRO A 30 2.97 -8.06 -47.96
C PRO A 30 3.42 -9.44 -47.44
N GLN A 31 4.68 -9.81 -47.66
CA GLN A 31 5.26 -11.10 -47.22
C GLN A 31 5.91 -11.04 -45.83
N LEU A 32 5.81 -9.89 -45.14
CA LEU A 32 6.48 -9.69 -43.86
C LEU A 32 5.87 -10.60 -42.78
N GLN A 33 6.72 -11.35 -42.09
CA GLN A 33 6.34 -12.26 -41.01
C GLN A 33 6.87 -11.82 -39.64
N PHE A 34 8.06 -11.21 -39.61
CA PHE A 34 8.70 -10.79 -38.37
C PHE A 34 9.08 -9.31 -38.47
N LEU A 35 8.49 -8.49 -37.59
CA LEU A 35 8.69 -7.05 -37.55
C LEU A 35 9.21 -6.63 -36.18
N TYR A 36 10.47 -6.19 -36.15
CA TYR A 36 11.15 -5.74 -34.95
C TYR A 36 11.31 -4.22 -34.95
N LEU A 37 10.53 -3.54 -34.13
CA LEU A 37 10.51 -2.07 -33.98
C LEU A 37 10.94 -1.62 -32.58
N GLY A 38 11.51 -2.53 -31.79
CA GLY A 38 11.92 -2.28 -30.42
C GLY A 38 12.99 -1.19 -30.28
N THR A 39 13.05 -0.56 -29.10
CA THR A 39 14.07 0.45 -28.76
C THR A 39 14.10 1.63 -29.75
N ASN A 40 12.93 2.14 -30.14
CA ASN A 40 12.80 3.37 -30.94
C ASN A 40 12.21 4.50 -30.07
N HIS A 41 11.64 5.54 -30.69
CA HIS A 41 10.93 6.63 -30.01
C HIS A 41 9.45 6.69 -30.42
N ILE A 42 8.87 5.54 -30.79
CA ILE A 42 7.52 5.47 -31.35
C ILE A 42 6.52 5.87 -30.26
N LYS A 43 5.79 6.96 -30.48
CA LYS A 43 4.75 7.47 -29.56
C LYS A 43 3.34 7.20 -30.06
N THR A 44 3.19 7.04 -31.37
CA THR A 44 1.89 6.89 -32.04
C THR A 44 2.01 5.86 -33.15
N VAL A 45 0.98 5.05 -33.29
CA VAL A 45 0.80 4.10 -34.39
C VAL A 45 -0.54 4.44 -35.02
N ALA A 46 -0.51 4.90 -36.28
CA ALA A 46 -1.73 5.33 -36.95
C ALA A 46 -2.63 4.11 -37.28
N PRO A 47 -3.95 4.21 -37.13
CA PRO A 47 -4.87 3.18 -37.63
C PRO A 47 -4.64 2.93 -39.13
N GLY A 48 -4.52 1.65 -39.48
CA GLY A 48 -4.18 1.22 -40.83
C GLY A 48 -2.68 1.14 -41.15
N THR A 49 -1.80 1.25 -40.15
CA THR A 49 -0.35 1.01 -40.33
C THR A 49 -0.07 -0.43 -40.81
N PHE A 50 -0.83 -1.41 -40.31
CA PHE A 50 -0.54 -2.85 -40.53
C PHE A 50 -1.56 -3.58 -41.43
N THR A 51 -2.47 -2.86 -42.09
CA THR A 51 -3.53 -3.41 -42.96
C THR A 51 -3.01 -4.33 -44.06
N THR A 52 -1.77 -4.14 -44.48
CA THR A 52 -1.16 -4.86 -45.60
C THR A 52 -0.23 -6.00 -45.17
N LEU A 53 -0.30 -6.43 -43.92
CA LEU A 53 0.57 -7.46 -43.35
C LEU A 53 -0.21 -8.71 -42.90
N PRO A 54 -0.89 -9.42 -43.82
CA PRO A 54 -1.72 -10.58 -43.48
C PRO A 54 -0.90 -11.79 -42.98
N SER A 55 0.42 -11.81 -43.24
CA SER A 55 1.32 -12.89 -42.85
C SER A 55 2.15 -12.57 -41.61
N LEU A 56 1.89 -11.45 -40.93
CA LEU A 56 2.70 -11.05 -39.78
C LEU A 56 2.43 -11.97 -38.59
N HIS A 57 3.46 -12.65 -38.10
CA HIS A 57 3.37 -13.57 -36.97
C HIS A 57 3.96 -12.96 -35.69
N LEU A 58 4.94 -12.07 -35.81
CA LEU A 58 5.62 -11.46 -34.66
C LEU A 58 5.78 -9.96 -34.84
N LEU A 59 5.36 -9.21 -33.83
CA LEU A 59 5.48 -7.75 -33.76
C LEU A 59 6.10 -7.33 -32.44
N THR A 60 7.27 -6.70 -32.49
CA THR A 60 7.91 -6.16 -31.28
C THR A 60 7.91 -4.64 -31.31
N LEU A 61 7.35 -4.04 -30.27
CA LEU A 61 7.24 -2.59 -30.05
C LEU A 61 7.82 -2.20 -28.69
N GLN A 62 8.67 -3.06 -28.11
CA GLN A 62 9.20 -2.90 -26.78
C GLN A 62 10.17 -1.73 -26.66
N TYR A 63 10.31 -1.13 -25.48
CA TYR A 63 11.16 0.04 -25.20
C TYR A 63 10.92 1.22 -26.15
N ASN A 64 9.63 1.53 -26.39
CA ASN A 64 9.20 2.70 -27.14
C ASN A 64 8.54 3.74 -26.21
N GLY A 65 7.87 4.73 -26.80
CA GLY A 65 7.22 5.81 -26.07
C GLY A 65 5.70 5.74 -26.06
N LEU A 66 5.09 4.58 -26.39
CA LEU A 66 3.64 4.43 -26.51
C LEU A 66 2.96 4.72 -25.18
N ARG A 67 1.85 5.47 -25.24
CA ARG A 67 1.05 5.85 -24.05
C ARG A 67 -0.35 5.29 -24.10
N ASP A 68 -0.95 5.38 -25.29
CA ASP A 68 -2.30 4.92 -25.57
C ASP A 68 -2.26 4.18 -26.91
N ILE A 69 -3.18 3.23 -27.07
CA ILE A 69 -3.38 2.51 -28.33
C ILE A 69 -4.79 2.88 -28.80
N GLU A 70 -4.89 3.49 -29.98
CA GLU A 70 -6.18 3.85 -30.55
C GLU A 70 -6.96 2.57 -30.93
N MET A 71 -8.28 2.59 -30.73
CA MET A 71 -9.16 1.48 -31.09
C MET A 71 -8.99 1.12 -32.57
N GLY A 72 -8.89 -0.18 -32.88
CA GLY A 72 -8.68 -0.67 -34.24
C GLY A 72 -7.26 -0.50 -34.78
N THR A 73 -6.29 0.00 -33.99
CA THR A 73 -4.88 0.07 -34.42
C THR A 73 -4.33 -1.31 -34.82
N PHE A 74 -4.77 -2.35 -34.13
CA PHE A 74 -4.31 -3.73 -34.30
C PHE A 74 -5.38 -4.68 -34.86
N SER A 75 -6.55 -4.18 -35.31
CA SER A 75 -7.68 -5.05 -35.71
C SER A 75 -7.36 -5.97 -36.89
N GLU A 76 -6.50 -5.52 -37.80
CA GLU A 76 -6.12 -6.29 -39.00
C GLU A 76 -4.97 -7.30 -38.74
N LEU A 77 -4.38 -7.30 -37.54
CA LEU A 77 -3.29 -8.19 -37.17
C LEU A 77 -3.76 -9.59 -36.76
N VAL A 78 -4.62 -10.20 -37.58
CA VAL A 78 -5.29 -11.47 -37.27
C VAL A 78 -4.33 -12.66 -37.19
N SER A 79 -3.16 -12.59 -37.83
CA SER A 79 -2.15 -13.67 -37.90
C SER A 79 -1.04 -13.56 -36.86
N VAL A 80 -1.00 -12.46 -36.08
CA VAL A 80 0.08 -12.22 -35.12
C VAL A 80 -0.08 -13.18 -33.94
N GLU A 81 0.95 -13.97 -33.69
CA GLU A 81 1.04 -14.95 -32.60
C GLU A 81 1.74 -14.39 -31.37
N SER A 82 2.68 -13.47 -31.56
CA SER A 82 3.47 -12.87 -30.48
C SER A 82 3.62 -11.36 -30.61
N MET A 83 3.28 -10.64 -29.54
CA MET A 83 3.41 -9.20 -29.45
C MET A 83 4.15 -8.77 -28.18
N ASN A 84 5.22 -7.99 -28.32
CA ASN A 84 5.94 -7.43 -27.17
C ASN A 84 5.73 -5.90 -27.08
N LEU A 85 5.12 -5.45 -25.97
CA LEU A 85 4.84 -4.05 -25.64
C LEU A 85 5.57 -3.58 -24.37
N GLU A 86 6.50 -4.37 -23.81
CA GLU A 86 7.30 -4.02 -22.63
C GLU A 86 8.08 -2.71 -22.81
N GLY A 87 8.42 -2.02 -21.74
CA GLY A 87 9.18 -0.77 -21.76
C GLY A 87 8.44 0.40 -22.43
N ASN A 88 7.11 0.37 -22.46
CA ASN A 88 6.30 1.50 -22.92
C ASN A 88 5.74 2.26 -21.72
N ARG A 89 4.79 3.18 -21.95
CA ARG A 89 4.12 3.97 -20.92
C ARG A 89 2.61 3.83 -21.02
N LEU A 90 2.17 2.60 -21.34
CA LEU A 90 0.76 2.26 -21.45
C LEU A 90 0.10 2.49 -20.09
N GLN A 91 -0.95 3.30 -20.08
CA GLN A 91 -1.71 3.55 -18.86
C GLN A 91 -2.77 2.46 -18.67
N ASP A 92 -3.26 2.37 -17.42
CA ASP A 92 -4.39 1.54 -17.05
C ASP A 92 -5.65 2.05 -17.75
N MET A 93 -5.92 1.48 -18.92
CA MET A 93 -7.05 1.81 -19.78
C MET A 93 -8.30 1.04 -19.31
N PRO A 94 -9.51 1.59 -19.50
CA PRO A 94 -10.72 0.77 -19.39
C PRO A 94 -10.57 -0.49 -20.22
N GLN A 95 -11.25 -1.58 -19.84
CA GLN A 95 -11.34 -2.79 -20.66
C GLN A 95 -11.87 -2.41 -22.05
N THR A 96 -10.96 -2.08 -22.95
CA THR A 96 -11.20 -1.73 -24.34
C THR A 96 -10.76 -2.93 -25.16
N GLU A 97 -11.56 -3.25 -26.18
CA GLU A 97 -11.41 -4.39 -27.07
C GLU A 97 -10.22 -4.20 -28.04
N VAL A 98 -9.09 -3.66 -27.55
CA VAL A 98 -7.92 -3.26 -28.36
C VAL A 98 -7.27 -4.46 -29.03
N PHE A 99 -7.30 -5.62 -28.37
CA PHE A 99 -6.68 -6.85 -28.85
C PHE A 99 -7.70 -7.94 -29.21
N GLU A 100 -9.01 -7.67 -29.15
CA GLU A 100 -10.05 -8.70 -29.32
C GLU A 100 -10.02 -9.33 -30.72
N ASP A 101 -9.79 -8.52 -31.75
CA ASP A 101 -9.71 -8.98 -33.15
C ASP A 101 -8.44 -9.81 -33.44
N MET A 102 -7.44 -9.79 -32.56
CA MET A 102 -6.19 -10.54 -32.72
C MET A 102 -6.37 -12.00 -32.29
N ILE A 103 -7.13 -12.76 -33.10
CA ILE A 103 -7.57 -14.12 -32.78
C ILE A 103 -6.44 -15.17 -32.68
N SER A 104 -5.31 -14.95 -33.36
CA SER A 104 -4.14 -15.85 -33.31
C SER A 104 -3.14 -15.49 -32.22
N LEU A 105 -3.38 -14.43 -31.44
CA LEU A 105 -2.42 -13.95 -30.45
C LEU A 105 -2.30 -14.94 -29.28
N GLU A 106 -1.14 -15.56 -29.15
CA GLU A 106 -0.84 -16.53 -28.08
C GLU A 106 0.03 -15.94 -26.97
N TYR A 107 0.92 -15.00 -27.31
CA TYR A 107 1.89 -14.42 -26.38
C TYR A 107 1.84 -12.89 -26.42
N ILE A 108 1.60 -12.26 -25.26
CA ILE A 108 1.68 -10.82 -25.10
C ILE A 108 2.52 -10.44 -23.87
N TYR A 109 3.35 -9.42 -24.02
CA TYR A 109 4.27 -8.96 -22.98
C TYR A 109 4.03 -7.47 -22.67
N PHE A 110 3.82 -7.16 -21.39
CA PHE A 110 3.59 -5.82 -20.85
C PHE A 110 4.57 -5.50 -19.71
N ASP A 111 4.60 -4.25 -19.27
CA ASP A 111 5.34 -3.86 -18.05
C ASP A 111 4.61 -4.29 -16.76
N GLU A 112 3.28 -4.25 -16.80
CA GLU A 112 2.39 -4.39 -15.63
C GLU A 112 1.32 -5.46 -15.92
N PHE A 113 1.09 -6.37 -14.96
CA PHE A 113 0.19 -7.53 -15.15
C PHE A 113 -1.28 -7.11 -15.31
N GLN A 114 -1.65 -5.93 -14.83
CA GLN A 114 -2.99 -5.35 -14.92
C GLN A 114 -3.40 -5.13 -16.38
N LEU A 115 -2.44 -4.83 -17.26
CA LEU A 115 -2.66 -4.67 -18.70
C LEU A 115 -3.06 -5.99 -19.38
N CYS A 116 -2.82 -7.14 -18.75
CA CYS A 116 -3.36 -8.42 -19.22
C CYS A 116 -4.90 -8.46 -19.22
N SER A 117 -5.56 -7.55 -18.50
CA SER A 117 -7.03 -7.40 -18.57
C SER A 117 -7.54 -6.94 -19.95
N LEU A 118 -6.68 -6.36 -20.78
CA LEU A 118 -6.99 -5.96 -22.16
C LEU A 118 -6.95 -7.14 -23.15
N ALA A 119 -6.38 -8.28 -22.74
CA ALA A 119 -6.08 -9.41 -23.60
C ALA A 119 -6.46 -10.75 -22.94
N LEU A 120 -7.69 -10.83 -22.40
CA LEU A 120 -8.17 -11.99 -21.63
C LEU A 120 -8.26 -13.30 -22.43
N HIS A 121 -8.35 -13.21 -23.77
CA HIS A 121 -8.35 -14.37 -24.67
C HIS A 121 -6.95 -14.93 -24.92
N VAL A 122 -5.89 -14.15 -24.64
CA VAL A 122 -4.51 -14.54 -24.90
C VAL A 122 -4.04 -15.57 -23.89
N ARG A 123 -3.40 -16.63 -24.39
CA ARG A 123 -2.96 -17.78 -23.58
C ARG A 123 -1.85 -17.44 -22.60
N VAL A 124 -0.87 -16.66 -23.03
CA VAL A 124 0.30 -16.28 -22.24
C VAL A 124 0.40 -14.76 -22.20
N CYS A 125 0.12 -14.19 -21.04
CA CYS A 125 0.38 -12.78 -20.75
C CYS A 125 1.42 -12.65 -19.65
N GLU A 126 2.45 -11.85 -19.88
CA GLU A 126 3.49 -11.54 -18.90
C GLU A 126 3.54 -10.02 -18.62
N PRO A 127 3.87 -9.61 -17.38
CA PRO A 127 4.14 -10.46 -16.22
C PRO A 127 2.86 -11.05 -15.62
N LYS A 128 2.97 -12.17 -14.91
CA LYS A 128 1.82 -12.80 -14.21
C LYS A 128 1.40 -12.15 -12.89
N GLY A 129 2.12 -11.15 -12.39
CA GLY A 129 1.81 -10.51 -11.11
C GLY A 129 2.85 -9.48 -10.65
N ASP A 130 2.53 -8.78 -9.57
CA ASP A 130 3.36 -7.72 -8.96
C ASP A 130 4.05 -8.15 -7.65
N GLY A 131 3.93 -9.43 -7.28
CA GLY A 131 4.44 -10.05 -6.04
C GLY A 131 3.47 -10.00 -4.86
N ILE A 132 2.45 -9.15 -4.91
CA ILE A 132 1.30 -9.19 -4.00
C ILE A 132 0.17 -9.94 -4.68
N SER A 133 -0.20 -9.50 -5.88
CA SER A 133 -1.31 -9.95 -6.69
C SER A 133 -0.78 -10.66 -7.94
N SER A 134 -1.60 -11.53 -8.49
CA SER A 134 -1.36 -12.21 -9.77
C SER A 134 -2.61 -12.22 -10.63
N VAL A 135 -2.49 -12.67 -11.88
CA VAL A 135 -3.62 -12.79 -12.82
C VAL A 135 -4.79 -13.59 -12.21
N GLU A 136 -4.48 -14.58 -11.38
CA GLU A 136 -5.47 -15.46 -10.77
C GLU A 136 -5.95 -14.98 -9.40
N HIS A 137 -5.15 -14.24 -8.64
CA HIS A 137 -5.39 -14.00 -7.22
C HIS A 137 -5.03 -12.59 -6.76
N LEU A 138 -5.88 -12.00 -5.90
CA LEU A 138 -5.58 -10.73 -5.23
C LEU A 138 -4.34 -10.85 -4.33
N LEU A 139 -4.24 -11.96 -3.57
CA LEU A 139 -3.05 -12.33 -2.83
C LEU A 139 -2.48 -13.62 -3.41
N ASP A 140 -1.36 -13.53 -4.11
CA ASP A 140 -0.81 -14.64 -4.89
C ASP A 140 -0.36 -15.82 -4.01
N SER A 141 0.34 -15.52 -2.92
CA SER A 141 0.88 -16.55 -2.02
C SER A 141 -0.12 -17.00 -0.95
N LEU A 142 -0.18 -18.32 -0.72
CA LEU A 142 -0.92 -18.92 0.39
C LEU A 142 -0.51 -18.31 1.75
N VAL A 143 0.76 -17.97 1.91
CA VAL A 143 1.27 -17.38 3.16
C VAL A 143 0.64 -16.01 3.38
N LEU A 144 0.51 -15.18 2.34
CA LEU A 144 -0.13 -13.86 2.44
C LEU A 144 -1.62 -14.00 2.79
N ARG A 145 -2.32 -14.96 2.16
CA ARG A 145 -3.74 -15.24 2.44
C ARG A 145 -3.98 -15.66 3.89
N ILE A 146 -3.19 -16.60 4.40
CA ILE A 146 -3.33 -17.03 5.80
C ILE A 146 -2.99 -15.88 6.73
N SER A 147 -1.92 -15.14 6.43
CA SER A 147 -1.46 -14.02 7.25
C SER A 147 -2.52 -12.93 7.38
N VAL A 148 -3.16 -12.51 6.28
CA VAL A 148 -4.16 -11.43 6.31
C VAL A 148 -5.36 -11.80 7.18
N TRP A 149 -5.81 -13.06 7.14
CA TRP A 149 -6.89 -13.55 8.02
C TRP A 149 -6.46 -13.57 9.48
N VAL A 150 -5.26 -14.09 9.78
CA VAL A 150 -4.75 -14.17 11.16
C VAL A 150 -4.57 -12.78 11.76
N MET A 151 -3.93 -11.85 11.06
CA MET A 151 -3.75 -10.48 11.54
C MET A 151 -5.06 -9.73 11.65
N GLY A 152 -5.99 -9.88 10.70
CA GLY A 152 -7.33 -9.31 10.78
C GLY A 152 -8.07 -9.76 12.04
N VAL A 153 -8.11 -11.06 12.30
CA VAL A 153 -8.75 -11.63 13.49
C VAL A 153 -8.09 -11.12 14.78
N LEU A 154 -6.76 -11.19 14.87
CA LEU A 154 -6.04 -10.75 16.07
C LEU A 154 -6.23 -9.26 16.34
N ALA A 155 -6.13 -8.42 15.31
CA ALA A 155 -6.32 -6.98 15.43
C ALA A 155 -7.77 -6.64 15.82
N CYS A 156 -8.78 -7.21 15.17
CA CYS A 156 -10.17 -6.91 15.54
C CYS A 156 -10.55 -7.46 16.92
N VAL A 157 -10.37 -8.76 17.16
CA VAL A 157 -10.81 -9.40 18.39
C VAL A 157 -10.02 -8.87 19.57
N GLY A 158 -8.68 -8.79 19.44
CA GLY A 158 -7.82 -8.29 20.51
C GLY A 158 -8.17 -6.86 20.90
N ASN A 159 -8.29 -5.95 19.93
CA ASN A 159 -8.59 -4.55 20.24
C ASN A 159 -10.04 -4.34 20.70
N LEU A 160 -11.01 -5.11 20.19
CA LEU A 160 -12.38 -5.08 20.67
C LEU A 160 -12.46 -5.53 22.14
N LEU A 161 -11.76 -6.59 22.52
CA LEU A 161 -11.68 -7.05 23.91
C LEU A 161 -11.04 -6.00 24.82
N VAL A 162 -10.00 -5.30 24.36
CA VAL A 162 -9.41 -4.18 25.11
C VAL A 162 -10.41 -3.04 25.28
N LEU A 163 -11.11 -2.63 24.21
CA LEU A 163 -12.12 -1.58 24.26
C LEU A 163 -13.23 -1.92 25.27
N VAL A 164 -13.83 -3.10 25.16
CA VAL A 164 -14.90 -3.57 26.06
C VAL A 164 -14.38 -3.70 27.49
N GLY A 165 -13.20 -4.31 27.68
CA GLY A 165 -12.59 -4.48 29.00
C GLY A 165 -12.33 -3.15 29.71
N ARG A 166 -11.89 -2.12 28.98
CA ARG A 166 -11.67 -0.76 29.50
C ARG A 166 -12.95 0.03 29.76
N LEU A 167 -14.08 -0.38 29.19
CA LEU A 167 -15.39 0.20 29.48
C LEU A 167 -16.03 -0.43 30.73
N VAL A 168 -15.85 -1.74 30.91
CA VAL A 168 -16.40 -2.49 32.05
C VAL A 168 -15.57 -2.27 33.32
N VAL A 169 -14.25 -2.37 33.23
CA VAL A 169 -13.35 -2.26 34.38
C VAL A 169 -12.99 -0.80 34.62
N LYS A 170 -13.39 -0.26 35.78
CA LYS A 170 -13.05 1.11 36.18
C LYS A 170 -11.56 1.20 36.54
N GLU A 171 -10.79 1.88 35.70
CA GLU A 171 -9.40 2.21 36.00
C GLU A 171 -9.28 3.51 36.83
N PRO A 172 -8.29 3.57 37.75
CA PRO A 172 -8.05 4.76 38.57
C PRO A 172 -7.61 5.96 37.73
N ASN A 173 -6.79 5.73 36.69
CA ASN A 173 -6.34 6.79 35.78
C ASN A 173 -7.24 6.85 34.54
N ARG A 174 -8.25 7.73 34.58
CA ARG A 174 -9.22 7.91 33.48
C ARG A 174 -8.60 8.41 32.18
N VAL A 175 -7.55 9.24 32.26
CA VAL A 175 -6.85 9.79 31.09
C VAL A 175 -6.04 8.69 30.39
N HIS A 176 -5.32 7.88 31.16
CA HIS A 176 -4.60 6.73 30.64
C HIS A 176 -5.54 5.73 29.94
N SER A 177 -6.64 5.35 30.60
CA SER A 177 -7.65 4.47 30.00
C SER A 177 -8.24 5.07 28.72
N PHE A 178 -8.44 6.40 28.67
CA PHE A 178 -8.91 7.07 27.47
C PHE A 178 -7.93 6.97 26.29
N TYR A 179 -6.62 7.18 26.49
CA TYR A 179 -5.64 7.03 25.41
C TYR A 179 -5.55 5.59 24.90
N ILE A 180 -5.54 4.60 25.80
CA ILE A 180 -5.52 3.18 25.40
C ILE A 180 -6.75 2.84 24.57
N LYS A 181 -7.94 3.35 24.93
CA LYS A 181 -9.16 3.15 24.13
C LYS A 181 -9.03 3.72 22.72
N ASN A 182 -8.45 4.91 22.57
CA ASN A 182 -8.21 5.51 21.25
C ASN A 182 -7.23 4.69 20.42
N LEU A 183 -6.14 4.23 21.03
CA LEU A 183 -5.14 3.40 20.36
C LEU A 183 -5.75 2.07 19.89
N SER A 184 -6.52 1.40 20.75
CA SER A 184 -7.24 0.19 20.36
C SER A 184 -8.33 0.43 19.31
N LEU A 185 -8.99 1.59 19.32
CA LEU A 185 -9.94 1.94 18.26
C LEU A 185 -9.23 2.09 16.91
N SER A 186 -8.09 2.75 16.90
CA SER A 186 -7.26 2.91 15.70
C SER A 186 -6.83 1.54 15.14
N ASP A 187 -6.26 0.67 15.98
CA ASP A 187 -5.80 -0.66 15.56
C ASP A 187 -6.95 -1.61 15.18
N PHE A 188 -8.13 -1.44 15.76
CA PHE A 188 -9.33 -2.17 15.33
C PHE A 188 -9.70 -1.83 13.87
N LEU A 189 -9.56 -0.56 13.45
CA LEU A 189 -9.82 -0.15 12.07
C LEU A 189 -8.85 -0.80 11.08
N MET A 190 -7.57 -1.02 11.45
CA MET A 190 -6.64 -1.81 10.64
C MET A 190 -7.16 -3.23 10.45
N GLY A 191 -7.64 -3.86 11.52
CA GLY A 191 -8.24 -5.20 11.44
C GLY A 191 -9.45 -5.26 10.49
N VAL A 192 -10.34 -4.27 10.55
CA VAL A 192 -11.49 -4.16 9.63
C VAL A 192 -11.02 -4.06 8.18
N TYR A 193 -10.03 -3.22 7.90
CA TYR A 193 -9.41 -3.13 6.57
C TYR A 193 -8.89 -4.49 6.09
N LEU A 194 -8.11 -5.22 6.91
CA LEU A 194 -7.57 -6.53 6.53
C LEU A 194 -8.67 -7.55 6.26
N PHE A 195 -9.77 -7.53 7.01
CA PHE A 195 -10.91 -8.41 6.74
C PHE A 195 -11.59 -8.11 5.41
N VAL A 196 -11.73 -6.84 5.04
CA VAL A 196 -12.29 -6.46 3.73
C VAL A 196 -11.41 -7.00 2.61
N ILE A 197 -10.09 -6.83 2.72
CA ILE A 197 -9.12 -7.39 1.76
C ILE A 197 -9.22 -8.93 1.71
N ALA A 198 -9.20 -9.59 2.86
CA ALA A 198 -9.24 -11.05 2.94
C ALA A 198 -10.53 -11.64 2.34
N SER A 199 -11.65 -10.93 2.49
CA SER A 199 -12.94 -11.31 1.92
C SER A 199 -12.97 -11.16 0.40
N HIS A 200 -12.41 -10.07 -0.12
CA HIS A 200 -12.31 -9.84 -1.57
C HIS A 200 -11.29 -10.77 -2.23
N ASP A 201 -10.17 -11.08 -1.57
CA ASP A 201 -9.26 -12.14 -2.03
C ASP A 201 -10.00 -13.46 -2.21
N ALA A 202 -10.82 -13.85 -1.22
CA ALA A 202 -11.61 -15.07 -1.28
C ALA A 202 -12.64 -15.06 -2.41
N TYR A 203 -13.24 -13.91 -2.71
CA TYR A 203 -14.22 -13.73 -3.77
C TYR A 203 -13.56 -13.77 -5.18
N PHE A 204 -12.39 -13.17 -5.35
CA PHE A 204 -11.72 -13.05 -6.64
C PHE A 204 -10.89 -14.28 -7.07
N ARG A 205 -10.88 -15.37 -6.29
CA ARG A 205 -9.97 -16.49 -6.51
C ARG A 205 -10.09 -17.13 -7.89
N GLY A 206 -8.94 -17.34 -8.53
CA GLY A 206 -8.81 -17.99 -9.83
C GLY A 206 -9.16 -17.10 -11.02
N ALA A 207 -9.61 -15.86 -10.77
CA ALA A 207 -10.02 -14.94 -11.82
C ALA A 207 -9.88 -13.47 -11.38
N TYR A 208 -8.82 -13.13 -10.65
CA TYR A 208 -8.61 -11.76 -10.16
C TYR A 208 -8.50 -10.74 -11.29
N ILE A 209 -7.81 -11.06 -12.39
CA ILE A 209 -7.62 -10.15 -13.52
C ILE A 209 -8.94 -9.61 -14.10
N ARG A 210 -10.03 -10.38 -14.02
CA ARG A 210 -11.35 -9.97 -14.50
C ARG A 210 -12.00 -8.90 -13.62
N HIS A 211 -11.60 -8.83 -12.35
CA HIS A 211 -12.14 -7.92 -11.35
C HIS A 211 -11.18 -6.78 -11.02
N GLU A 212 -9.90 -6.95 -11.30
CA GLU A 212 -8.78 -6.08 -10.95
C GLU A 212 -9.07 -4.58 -11.20
N TYR A 213 -9.45 -4.24 -12.43
CA TYR A 213 -9.75 -2.86 -12.84
C TYR A 213 -10.91 -2.26 -12.04
N THR A 214 -12.01 -3.01 -11.94
CA THR A 214 -13.20 -2.58 -11.21
C THR A 214 -12.95 -2.48 -9.71
N TRP A 215 -12.12 -3.37 -9.15
CA TRP A 215 -11.78 -3.42 -7.74
C TRP A 215 -10.94 -2.21 -7.34
N ARG A 216 -9.82 -1.94 -8.02
CA ARG A 216 -8.92 -0.82 -7.68
C ARG A 216 -9.56 0.56 -7.82
N ARG A 217 -10.56 0.69 -8.70
CA ARG A 217 -11.34 1.93 -8.89
C ARG A 217 -12.64 1.98 -8.07
N SER A 218 -12.91 0.96 -7.27
CA SER A 218 -14.15 0.87 -6.49
C SER A 218 -14.14 1.77 -5.26
N TRP A 219 -15.34 2.12 -4.77
CA TRP A 219 -15.48 2.82 -3.50
C TRP A 219 -15.01 1.95 -2.32
N GLN A 220 -15.09 0.62 -2.44
CA GLN A 220 -14.59 -0.32 -1.43
C GLN A 220 -13.07 -0.23 -1.29
N CYS A 221 -12.34 -0.17 -2.41
CA CYS A 221 -10.89 0.00 -2.40
C CYS A 221 -10.50 1.37 -1.81
N ASN A 222 -11.22 2.43 -2.18
CA ASN A 222 -11.04 3.76 -1.58
C ASN A 222 -11.30 3.76 -0.07
N LEU A 223 -12.32 3.03 0.40
CA LEU A 223 -12.59 2.85 1.82
C LEU A 223 -11.46 2.07 2.52
N CYS A 224 -10.94 1.00 1.90
CA CYS A 224 -9.79 0.26 2.42
C CYS A 224 -8.55 1.16 2.58
N GLY A 225 -8.26 1.97 1.56
CA GLY A 225 -7.17 2.93 1.59
C GLY A 225 -7.33 4.00 2.68
N PHE A 226 -8.55 4.54 2.82
CA PHE A 226 -8.89 5.46 3.89
C PHE A 226 -8.72 4.81 5.27
N LEU A 227 -9.28 3.62 5.49
CA LEU A 227 -9.21 2.92 6.78
C LEU A 227 -7.77 2.57 7.17
N SER A 228 -6.98 2.04 6.23
CA SER A 228 -5.57 1.69 6.48
C SER A 228 -4.75 2.91 6.85
N THR A 229 -4.94 4.04 6.14
CA THR A 229 -4.23 5.31 6.41
C THR A 229 -4.70 5.96 7.71
N LEU A 230 -6.02 6.05 7.93
CA LEU A 230 -6.58 6.61 9.16
C LEU A 230 -6.06 5.84 10.37
N SER A 231 -6.07 4.50 10.29
CA SER A 231 -5.60 3.63 11.35
C SER A 231 -4.09 3.79 11.62
N SER A 232 -3.25 3.79 10.58
CA SER A 232 -1.80 3.95 10.78
C SER A 232 -1.46 5.29 11.43
N GLU A 233 -2.02 6.38 10.90
CA GLU A 233 -1.69 7.73 11.34
C GLU A 233 -2.28 8.05 12.71
N ALA A 234 -3.54 7.63 12.97
CA ALA A 234 -4.13 7.82 14.28
C ALA A 234 -3.37 7.04 15.37
N SER A 235 -2.85 5.85 15.06
CA SER A 235 -2.03 5.07 16.01
C SER A 235 -0.71 5.78 16.36
N VAL A 236 0.07 6.22 15.36
CA VAL A 236 1.36 6.91 15.58
C VAL A 236 1.17 8.25 16.30
N LEU A 237 0.16 9.04 15.91
CA LEU A 237 -0.15 10.31 16.58
C LEU A 237 -0.69 10.11 18.00
N THR A 238 -1.42 9.02 18.26
CA THR A 238 -1.85 8.65 19.62
C THR A 238 -0.67 8.28 20.49
N LEU A 239 0.28 7.47 20.00
CA LEU A 239 1.52 7.15 20.71
C LEU A 239 2.37 8.40 21.00
N THR A 240 2.44 9.31 20.04
CA THR A 240 3.08 10.62 20.22
C THR A 240 2.41 11.43 21.33
N THR A 241 1.07 11.46 21.35
CA THR A 241 0.28 12.18 22.35
C THR A 241 0.45 11.57 23.75
N ILE A 242 0.44 10.25 23.86
CA ILE A 242 0.72 9.51 25.10
C ILE A 242 2.12 9.87 25.61
N THR A 243 3.11 9.86 24.72
CA THR A 243 4.50 10.16 25.07
C THR A 243 4.64 11.61 25.56
N LEU A 244 3.98 12.56 24.90
CA LEU A 244 3.96 13.97 25.30
C LEU A 244 3.30 14.17 26.67
N ASP A 245 2.18 13.50 26.93
CA ASP A 245 1.49 13.53 28.23
C ASP A 245 2.39 13.03 29.37
N ARG A 246 3.09 11.92 29.13
CA ARG A 246 4.05 11.33 30.08
C ARG A 246 5.28 12.20 30.28
N TYR A 247 5.83 12.75 29.19
CA TYR A 247 6.98 13.64 29.23
C TYR A 247 6.73 14.81 30.19
N PHE A 248 5.61 15.52 30.03
CA PHE A 248 5.28 16.64 30.90
C PHE A 248 5.03 16.22 32.35
N SER A 249 4.35 15.10 32.57
CA SER A 249 4.04 14.65 33.93
C SER A 249 5.28 14.21 34.73
N ILE A 250 6.32 13.72 34.04
CA ILE A 250 7.53 13.17 34.68
C ILE A 250 8.65 14.21 34.75
N VAL A 251 8.90 14.93 33.64
CA VAL A 251 10.02 15.89 33.56
C VAL A 251 9.64 17.24 34.17
N HIS A 252 8.35 17.59 34.19
CA HIS A 252 7.85 18.89 34.62
C HIS A 252 6.71 18.78 35.66
N PRO A 253 6.93 18.09 36.80
CA PRO A 253 5.87 17.76 37.76
C PRO A 253 5.27 18.98 38.49
N LEU A 254 5.99 20.10 38.58
CA LEU A 254 5.59 21.29 39.37
C LEU A 254 5.07 22.46 38.53
N THR A 255 5.26 22.42 37.20
CA THR A 255 4.88 23.52 36.30
C THR A 255 3.54 23.31 35.60
N LEU A 256 3.02 22.08 35.57
CA LEU A 256 1.76 21.76 34.89
C LEU A 256 0.74 21.16 35.85
N LYS A 257 -0.44 21.80 35.92
CA LYS A 257 -1.64 21.25 36.56
C LYS A 257 -1.98 19.91 35.90
N GLU A 258 -2.36 18.90 36.69
CA GLU A 258 -2.72 17.57 36.16
C GLU A 258 -3.59 17.68 34.91
N ARG A 259 -3.20 17.01 33.82
CA ARG A 259 -3.97 17.04 32.57
C ARG A 259 -5.35 16.47 32.81
N THR A 260 -6.36 17.31 32.69
CA THR A 260 -7.75 16.89 32.84
C THR A 260 -8.20 16.06 31.64
N LEU A 261 -9.17 15.18 31.85
CA LEU A 261 -9.81 14.42 30.76
C LEU A 261 -10.36 15.32 29.64
N ARG A 262 -10.79 16.55 29.95
CA ARG A 262 -11.24 17.52 28.95
C ARG A 262 -10.12 17.89 27.97
N ILE A 263 -8.92 18.17 28.48
CA ILE A 263 -7.76 18.49 27.64
C ILE A 263 -7.40 17.28 26.78
N ALA A 264 -7.38 16.08 27.37
CA ALA A 264 -7.10 14.84 26.63
C ALA A 264 -8.11 14.61 25.49
N ILE A 265 -9.41 14.85 25.71
CA ILE A 265 -10.46 14.75 24.68
C ILE A 265 -10.20 15.76 23.55
N VAL A 266 -9.89 17.02 23.87
CA VAL A 266 -9.62 18.04 22.86
C VAL A 266 -8.40 17.67 22.02
N VAL A 267 -7.29 17.30 22.66
CA VAL A 267 -6.07 16.89 21.95
C VAL A 267 -6.31 15.67 21.08
N MET A 268 -7.00 14.64 21.60
CA MET A 268 -7.31 13.46 20.79
C MET A 268 -8.25 13.79 19.63
N SER A 269 -9.22 14.69 19.81
CA SER A 269 -10.12 15.12 18.74
C SER A 269 -9.34 15.82 17.62
N MET A 270 -8.35 16.66 17.97
CA MET A 270 -7.44 17.29 17.00
C MET A 270 -6.60 16.24 16.27
N THR A 271 -6.03 15.28 17.00
CA THR A 271 -5.26 14.17 16.43
C THR A 271 -6.07 13.34 15.42
N TRP A 272 -7.29 12.94 15.78
CA TRP A 272 -8.18 12.19 14.89
C TRP A 272 -8.61 13.01 13.67
N THR A 273 -8.87 14.31 13.87
CA THR A 273 -9.23 15.20 12.75
C THR A 273 -8.07 15.34 11.76
N LEU A 274 -6.83 15.47 12.27
CA LEU A 274 -5.63 15.51 11.42
C LEU A 274 -5.47 14.20 10.63
N ALA A 275 -5.51 13.05 11.30
CA ALA A 275 -5.39 11.75 10.65
C ALA A 275 -6.49 11.51 9.60
N ALA A 276 -7.74 11.83 9.93
CA ALA A 276 -8.87 11.73 9.01
C ALA A 276 -8.75 12.67 7.82
N THR A 277 -8.24 13.89 8.02
CA THR A 277 -7.99 14.84 6.93
C THR A 277 -6.92 14.31 5.99
N LEU A 278 -5.79 13.82 6.52
CA LEU A 278 -4.69 13.24 5.73
C LEU A 278 -5.14 12.02 4.92
N ALA A 279 -6.00 11.17 5.49
CA ALA A 279 -6.58 10.01 4.82
C ALA A 279 -7.70 10.38 3.83
N PHE A 280 -8.43 11.47 4.04
CA PHE A 280 -9.52 11.88 3.16
C PHE A 280 -9.05 12.69 1.95
N LEU A 281 -7.95 13.44 2.07
CA LEU A 281 -7.44 14.32 1.01
C LEU A 281 -7.33 13.63 -0.38
N PRO A 282 -6.81 12.39 -0.50
CA PRO A 282 -6.74 11.72 -1.79
C PRO A 282 -8.11 11.38 -2.43
N LEU A 283 -9.19 11.40 -1.64
CA LEU A 283 -10.56 11.10 -2.11
C LEU A 283 -11.31 12.34 -2.61
N THR A 284 -10.70 13.53 -2.53
CA THR A 284 -11.34 14.80 -2.88
C THR A 284 -11.53 15.02 -4.39
N GLY A 285 -10.93 14.16 -5.23
CA GLY A 285 -11.01 14.29 -6.70
C GLY A 285 -10.15 15.43 -7.28
N ILE A 286 -9.20 15.97 -6.51
CA ILE A 286 -8.25 16.96 -7.02
C ILE A 286 -7.30 16.28 -8.00
N ASN A 287 -7.09 16.90 -9.17
CA ASN A 287 -6.22 16.39 -10.25
C ASN A 287 -4.81 15.95 -9.80
N TYR A 288 -4.31 16.51 -8.70
CA TYR A 288 -3.05 16.12 -8.06
C TYR A 288 -2.99 14.62 -7.69
N TYR A 289 -4.08 14.07 -7.15
CA TYR A 289 -4.15 12.68 -6.69
C TYR A 289 -4.48 11.68 -7.81
N GLY A 290 -5.07 12.16 -8.91
CA GLY A 290 -5.58 11.30 -9.99
C GLY A 290 -6.81 10.50 -9.58
N ASP A 291 -7.19 9.54 -10.42
CA ASP A 291 -8.47 8.82 -10.29
C ASP A 291 -8.39 7.62 -9.31
N ASN A 292 -7.18 7.11 -9.03
CA ASN A 292 -6.97 5.86 -8.31
C ASN A 292 -5.75 5.89 -7.38
N PHE A 293 -5.61 6.93 -6.53
CA PHE A 293 -4.51 7.05 -5.58
C PHE A 293 -4.38 5.82 -4.66
N TYR A 294 -5.46 5.43 -4.00
CA TYR A 294 -5.47 4.24 -3.13
C TYR A 294 -5.39 2.95 -3.93
N GLY A 295 -6.05 2.91 -5.09
CA GLY A 295 -6.00 1.80 -6.03
C GLY A 295 -4.70 1.72 -6.84
N SER A 296 -3.56 2.20 -6.34
CA SER A 296 -2.27 1.98 -7.05
C SER A 296 -1.89 0.51 -7.09
N ASN A 297 -2.27 -0.28 -6.07
CA ASN A 297 -2.09 -1.73 -5.99
C ASN A 297 -3.38 -2.45 -5.54
N GLY A 298 -3.41 -3.78 -5.66
CA GLY A 298 -4.57 -4.60 -5.28
C GLY A 298 -4.97 -4.51 -3.80
N MET A 299 -4.04 -4.19 -2.90
CA MET A 299 -4.31 -4.06 -1.46
C MET A 299 -4.88 -2.70 -1.06
N CYS A 300 -5.00 -1.77 -2.02
CA CYS A 300 -5.48 -0.40 -1.79
C CYS A 300 -4.61 0.41 -0.82
N LEU A 301 -3.33 0.06 -0.70
CA LEU A 301 -2.42 0.61 0.30
C LEU A 301 -1.50 1.69 -0.31
N PRO A 302 -1.55 2.95 0.13
CA PRO A 302 -0.86 4.07 -0.52
C PRO A 302 0.63 4.17 -0.12
N LEU A 303 1.39 3.08 -0.12
CA LEU A 303 2.82 3.10 0.26
C LEU A 303 3.74 3.61 -0.87
N HIS A 304 3.38 3.35 -2.13
CA HIS A 304 4.17 3.69 -3.33
C HIS A 304 5.64 3.22 -3.25
N ILE A 305 5.86 1.92 -2.97
CA ILE A 305 7.21 1.32 -2.97
C ILE A 305 7.55 0.71 -4.33
N HIS A 306 6.57 0.06 -4.99
CA HIS A 306 6.76 -0.54 -6.31
C HIS A 306 6.89 0.52 -7.41
N ASP A 307 6.06 1.58 -7.34
CA ASP A 307 6.15 2.77 -8.17
C ASP A 307 6.39 4.01 -7.28
N PRO A 308 7.66 4.35 -7.00
CA PRO A 308 8.01 5.44 -6.08
C PRO A 308 7.66 6.83 -6.59
N TYR A 309 7.40 6.97 -7.90
CA TYR A 309 7.09 8.25 -8.56
C TYR A 309 5.68 8.30 -9.14
N ALA A 310 4.79 7.43 -8.64
CA ALA A 310 3.36 7.46 -8.93
C ALA A 310 2.75 8.85 -8.66
N LYS A 311 1.57 9.14 -9.22
CA LYS A 311 0.87 10.41 -8.97
C LYS A 311 0.68 10.65 -7.47
N ALA A 312 0.92 11.89 -7.03
CA ALA A 312 0.88 12.30 -5.63
C ALA A 312 1.78 11.48 -4.67
N TRP A 313 2.91 10.94 -5.16
CA TRP A 313 3.88 10.24 -4.31
C TRP A 313 4.37 11.07 -3.13
N GLU A 314 4.45 12.41 -3.28
CA GLU A 314 4.90 13.32 -2.23
C GLU A 314 3.97 13.29 -1.01
N HIS A 315 2.66 13.15 -1.21
CA HIS A 315 1.68 13.00 -0.13
C HIS A 315 1.91 11.70 0.64
N SER A 316 2.11 10.59 -0.07
CA SER A 316 2.44 9.30 0.53
C SER A 316 3.78 9.35 1.27
N ALA A 317 4.79 10.02 0.72
CA ALA A 317 6.08 10.22 1.39
C ALA A 317 5.95 11.09 2.64
N LEU A 318 5.17 12.18 2.59
CA LEU A 318 4.93 13.04 3.75
C LEU A 318 4.32 12.27 4.91
N ILE A 319 3.33 11.41 4.65
CA ILE A 319 2.64 10.63 5.68
C ILE A 319 3.56 9.51 6.22
N PHE A 320 3.94 8.56 5.37
CA PHE A 320 4.58 7.32 5.83
C PHE A 320 6.08 7.45 6.11
N LEU A 321 6.73 8.50 5.62
CA LEU A 321 8.14 8.81 5.90
C LEU A 321 8.27 10.05 6.77
N GLY A 322 7.73 11.19 6.34
CA GLY A 322 7.93 12.48 7.01
C GLY A 322 7.35 12.52 8.43
N LEU A 323 6.03 12.39 8.54
CA LEU A 323 5.29 12.50 9.81
C LEU A 323 5.74 11.39 10.78
N ASN A 324 5.81 10.15 10.31
CA ASN A 324 6.26 9.03 11.12
C ASN A 324 7.69 9.21 11.64
N LEU A 325 8.65 9.65 10.81
CA LEU A 325 10.02 9.89 11.26
C LEU A 325 10.09 11.01 12.32
N ILE A 326 9.36 12.12 12.10
CA ILE A 326 9.30 13.22 13.07
C ILE A 326 8.72 12.73 14.40
N ALA A 327 7.65 11.95 14.36
CA ALA A 327 7.04 11.34 15.54
C ALA A 327 8.04 10.44 16.28
N PHE A 328 8.72 9.52 15.59
CA PHE A 328 9.69 8.62 16.21
C PHE A 328 10.89 9.34 16.81
N VAL A 329 11.43 10.36 16.14
CA VAL A 329 12.52 11.19 16.67
C VAL A 329 12.09 11.89 17.95
N PHE A 330 10.90 12.50 17.96
CA PHE A 330 10.35 13.13 19.16
C PHE A 330 10.14 12.11 20.29
N ILE A 331 9.54 10.96 19.97
CA ILE A 331 9.29 9.90 20.95
C ILE A 331 10.61 9.43 21.57
N ALA A 332 11.61 9.13 20.76
CA ALA A 332 12.93 8.70 21.23
C ALA A 332 13.57 9.75 22.15
N TYR A 333 13.55 11.03 21.75
CA TYR A 333 14.03 12.14 22.58
C TYR A 333 13.29 12.20 23.93
N ALA A 334 11.96 12.16 23.91
CA ALA A 334 11.12 12.25 25.10
C ALA A 334 11.39 11.08 26.06
N TYR A 335 11.53 9.85 25.56
CA TYR A 335 11.88 8.69 26.40
C TYR A 335 13.27 8.81 27.02
N CYS A 336 14.27 9.24 26.26
CA CYS A 336 15.60 9.49 26.80
C CYS A 336 15.54 10.49 27.96
N ARG A 337 14.82 11.61 27.78
CA ARG A 337 14.64 12.62 28.83
C ARG A 337 13.85 12.10 30.04
N MET A 338 12.78 11.35 29.83
CA MET A 338 12.00 10.74 30.92
C MET A 338 12.86 9.77 31.74
N ILE A 339 13.69 8.95 31.09
CA ILE A 339 14.59 8.01 31.76
C ILE A 339 15.63 8.76 32.60
N VAL A 340 16.21 9.83 32.08
CA VAL A 340 17.16 10.68 32.83
C VAL A 340 16.49 11.31 34.05
N ALA A 341 15.32 11.93 33.89
CA ALA A 341 14.57 12.55 34.99
C ALA A 341 14.24 11.54 36.10
N ILE A 342 13.81 10.32 35.73
CA ILE A 342 13.54 9.23 36.70
C ILE A 342 14.83 8.78 37.43
N ARG A 343 16.00 8.79 36.77
CA ARG A 343 17.27 8.43 37.42
C ARG A 343 17.74 9.51 38.39
N GLU A 344 17.54 10.77 38.05
CA GLU A 344 17.85 11.91 38.93
C GLU A 344 16.94 11.91 40.16
N SER A 345 15.64 11.64 39.98
CA SER A 345 14.67 11.61 41.09
C SER A 345 14.95 10.50 42.11
N GLN A 346 15.51 9.36 41.66
CA GLN A 346 15.92 8.23 42.52
C GLN A 346 16.98 8.56 43.58
N MET A 347 17.74 9.64 43.40
CA MET A 347 18.71 10.08 44.42
C MET A 347 18.03 10.81 45.59
N SER A 348 16.75 11.16 45.45
CA SER A 348 15.88 11.64 46.53
C SER A 348 14.90 10.53 46.95
N LEU A 349 14.40 10.58 48.19
CA LEU A 349 13.61 9.52 48.85
C LEU A 349 12.58 8.80 47.95
N ARG A 350 12.69 7.47 47.89
CA ARG A 350 11.91 6.57 47.02
C ARG A 350 10.41 6.61 47.34
N SER A 351 9.60 7.27 46.52
CA SER A 351 8.15 7.36 46.73
C SER A 351 7.37 6.26 45.99
N THR A 352 6.14 5.96 46.45
CA THR A 352 5.24 4.99 45.79
C THR A 352 4.86 5.43 44.37
N GLN A 353 4.79 6.74 44.14
CA GLN A 353 4.49 7.35 42.84
C GLN A 353 5.58 7.05 41.80
N GLU A 354 6.87 7.19 42.18
CA GLU A 354 8.01 6.91 41.30
C GLU A 354 8.07 5.43 40.85
N LYS A 355 7.63 4.50 41.71
CA LYS A 355 7.54 3.08 41.35
C LYS A 355 6.45 2.84 40.28
N GLN A 356 5.31 3.51 40.39
CA GLN A 356 4.21 3.39 39.42
C GLN A 356 4.61 4.01 38.07
N ASP A 357 5.22 5.19 38.07
CA ASP A 357 5.68 5.86 36.85
C ASP A 357 6.73 5.03 36.10
N ARG A 358 7.65 4.37 36.81
CA ARG A 358 8.63 3.47 36.18
C ARG A 358 7.99 2.25 35.50
N ILE A 359 6.95 1.67 36.11
CA ILE A 359 6.22 0.54 35.52
C ILE A 359 5.50 1.00 34.25
N LEU A 360 4.84 2.15 34.29
CA LEU A 360 4.15 2.74 33.14
C LEU A 360 5.12 3.07 32.00
N VAL A 361 6.26 3.70 32.28
CA VAL A 361 7.27 4.05 31.26
C VAL A 361 7.85 2.81 30.59
N LYS A 362 8.21 1.77 31.36
CA LYS A 362 8.70 0.51 30.77
C LYS A 362 7.68 -0.15 29.84
N ARG A 363 6.41 -0.13 30.23
CA ARG A 363 5.32 -0.69 29.43
C ARG A 363 5.15 0.08 28.12
N PHE A 364 5.11 1.40 28.16
CA PHE A 364 4.96 2.20 26.94
C PHE A 364 6.22 2.21 26.07
N ALA A 365 7.41 2.13 26.65
CA ALA A 365 8.65 1.95 25.88
C ALA A 365 8.62 0.65 25.06
N PHE A 366 8.01 -0.42 25.58
CA PHE A 366 7.85 -1.67 24.83
C PHE A 366 6.88 -1.52 23.65
N ILE A 367 5.71 -0.89 23.88
CA ILE A 367 4.71 -0.61 22.83
C ILE A 367 5.29 0.29 21.72
N VAL A 368 6.00 1.35 22.12
CA VAL A 368 6.68 2.24 21.18
C VAL A 368 7.79 1.51 20.42
N GLY A 369 8.51 0.62 21.10
CA GLY A 369 9.56 -0.18 20.48
C GLY A 369 9.03 -1.12 19.41
N THR A 370 7.88 -1.76 19.63
CA THR A 370 7.25 -2.62 18.61
C THR A 370 6.79 -1.83 17.40
N ASP A 371 6.17 -0.66 17.62
CA ASP A 371 5.74 0.23 16.53
C ASP A 371 6.93 0.72 15.70
N PHE A 372 8.00 1.19 16.36
CA PHE A 372 9.25 1.58 15.71
C PHE A 372 9.84 0.44 14.87
N LEU A 373 9.90 -0.78 15.40
CA LEU A 373 10.44 -1.94 14.68
C LEU A 373 9.61 -2.32 13.45
N CYS A 374 8.30 -2.03 13.45
CA CYS A 374 7.44 -2.29 12.29
C CYS A 374 7.59 -1.18 11.23
N TRP A 375 7.73 0.08 11.64
CA TRP A 375 7.82 1.20 10.70
C TRP A 375 9.21 1.43 10.11
N MET A 376 10.29 1.11 10.84
CA MET A 376 11.66 1.35 10.35
C MET A 376 11.97 0.61 9.04
N PRO A 377 11.64 -0.69 8.86
CA PRO A 377 11.85 -1.37 7.58
C PRO A 377 11.10 -0.70 6.42
N VAL A 378 9.86 -0.26 6.65
CA VAL A 378 9.04 0.43 5.64
C VAL A 378 9.67 1.77 5.25
N ILE A 379 10.11 2.55 6.23
CA ILE A 379 10.81 3.83 6.03
C ILE A 379 12.10 3.64 5.24
N ILE A 380 12.94 2.68 5.63
CA ILE A 380 14.22 2.40 4.97
C ILE A 380 13.98 2.00 3.52
N ILE A 381 13.08 1.06 3.27
CA ILE A 381 12.81 0.54 1.93
C ILE A 381 12.20 1.62 1.05
N LYS A 382 11.33 2.48 1.58
CA LYS A 382 10.79 3.63 0.84
C LYS A 382 11.87 4.63 0.44
N VAL A 383 12.82 4.94 1.32
CA VAL A 383 13.96 5.80 0.99
C VAL A 383 14.84 5.17 -0.09
N VAL A 384 15.09 3.87 0.00
CA VAL A 384 15.87 3.12 -1.02
C VAL A 384 15.14 3.11 -2.37
N ALA A 385 13.82 2.91 -2.39
CA ALA A 385 13.00 2.97 -3.60
C ALA A 385 13.03 4.36 -4.25
N LEU A 386 12.90 5.43 -3.45
CA LEU A 386 13.05 6.81 -3.93
C LEU A 386 14.47 7.10 -4.45
N GLY A 387 15.49 6.41 -3.94
CA GLY A 387 16.87 6.45 -4.44
C GLY A 387 17.06 5.81 -5.83
N GLY A 388 16.00 5.26 -6.44
CA GLY A 388 16.03 4.63 -7.77
C GLY A 388 16.48 3.17 -7.75
N VAL A 389 16.57 2.54 -6.58
CA VAL A 389 16.89 1.12 -6.46
C VAL A 389 15.62 0.29 -6.60
N VAL A 390 15.63 -0.65 -7.52
CA VAL A 390 14.52 -1.59 -7.73
C VAL A 390 14.40 -2.50 -6.50
N ILE A 391 13.24 -2.48 -5.86
CA ILE A 391 12.94 -3.31 -4.69
C ILE A 391 12.35 -4.63 -5.14
N ASP A 392 12.77 -5.72 -4.50
CA ASP A 392 12.19 -7.04 -4.74
C ASP A 392 10.67 -7.05 -4.43
N ARG A 393 9.90 -7.59 -5.37
CA ARG A 393 8.43 -7.65 -5.30
C ARG A 393 7.93 -8.46 -4.08
N THR A 394 8.66 -9.52 -3.72
CA THR A 394 8.33 -10.35 -2.54
C THR A 394 8.55 -9.57 -1.25
N LEU A 395 9.65 -8.82 -1.15
CA LEU A 395 9.94 -7.98 0.01
C LEU A 395 8.84 -6.95 0.25
N TYR A 396 8.38 -6.28 -0.81
CA TYR A 396 7.26 -5.35 -0.73
C TYR A 396 5.97 -6.02 -0.20
N ALA A 397 5.64 -7.21 -0.70
CA ALA A 397 4.48 -7.96 -0.24
C ALA A 397 4.53 -8.30 1.26
N TRP A 398 5.69 -8.71 1.77
CA TRP A 398 5.91 -8.97 3.19
C TRP A 398 5.74 -7.71 4.04
N LEU A 399 6.23 -6.55 3.59
CA LEU A 399 6.05 -5.31 4.33
C LEU A 399 4.58 -4.91 4.45
N ALA A 400 3.86 -4.96 3.33
CA ALA A 400 2.46 -4.50 3.24
C ALA A 400 1.51 -5.42 4.02
N VAL A 401 1.68 -6.74 3.87
CA VAL A 401 0.75 -7.71 4.46
C VAL A 401 1.13 -8.06 5.89
N PHE A 402 2.42 -8.19 6.22
CA PHE A 402 2.87 -8.67 7.53
C PHE A 402 3.40 -7.56 8.44
N VAL A 403 4.44 -6.83 8.00
CA VAL A 403 5.16 -5.92 8.90
C VAL A 403 4.31 -4.73 9.33
N LEU A 404 3.52 -4.15 8.43
CA LEU A 404 2.68 -3.00 8.76
C LEU A 404 1.55 -3.38 9.74
N PRO A 405 0.78 -4.46 9.53
CA PRO A 405 -0.36 -4.76 10.40
C PRO A 405 -0.03 -5.53 11.68
N VAL A 406 1.16 -6.12 11.80
CA VAL A 406 1.54 -6.92 12.99
C VAL A 406 1.52 -6.08 14.27
N ASN A 407 1.89 -4.80 14.21
CA ASN A 407 1.87 -3.92 15.37
C ASN A 407 0.45 -3.81 15.97
N SER A 408 -0.55 -3.56 15.12
CA SER A 408 -1.96 -3.47 15.52
C SER A 408 -2.50 -4.78 16.10
N ALA A 409 -1.99 -5.94 15.65
CA ALA A 409 -2.33 -7.25 16.20
C ALA A 409 -1.65 -7.55 17.55
N LEU A 410 -0.41 -7.08 17.76
CA LEU A 410 0.34 -7.30 18.99
C LEU A 410 -0.09 -6.36 20.12
N ASN A 411 -0.48 -5.13 19.78
CA ASN A 411 -0.86 -4.07 20.71
C ASN A 411 -1.82 -4.53 21.85
N PRO A 412 -2.93 -5.23 21.58
CA PRO A 412 -3.80 -5.80 22.60
C PRO A 412 -3.09 -6.70 23.62
N ILE A 413 -2.19 -7.55 23.14
CA ILE A 413 -1.41 -8.48 23.95
C ILE A 413 -0.49 -7.69 24.88
N LEU A 414 0.13 -6.62 24.38
CA LEU A 414 0.98 -5.71 25.16
C LEU A 414 0.18 -4.94 26.22
N TYR A 415 -1.08 -4.61 25.93
CA TYR A 415 -1.95 -3.91 26.87
C TYR A 415 -2.47 -4.83 27.98
N THR A 416 -2.76 -6.09 27.66
CA THR A 416 -3.42 -7.03 28.56
C THR A 416 -2.44 -7.87 29.36
N LEU A 417 -1.40 -8.46 28.74
CA LEU A 417 -0.44 -9.33 29.42
C LEU A 417 0.48 -8.57 30.40
N ALA A 418 0.69 -7.27 30.20
CA ALA A 418 1.50 -6.46 31.09
C ALA A 418 0.78 -6.07 32.41
N THR A 419 -0.48 -6.46 32.61
CA THR A 419 -1.26 -6.07 33.80
C THR A 419 -1.76 -7.29 34.56
N LYS A 420 -1.01 -7.73 35.59
CA LYS A 420 -1.45 -8.77 36.55
C LYS A 420 -2.86 -8.52 37.11
N ILE A 421 -3.23 -7.24 37.27
CA ILE A 421 -4.50 -6.78 37.82
C ILE A 421 -5.68 -7.05 36.87
N PHE A 422 -5.49 -6.90 35.55
CA PHE A 422 -6.55 -7.20 34.57
C PHE A 422 -6.84 -8.70 34.51
N LYS A 423 -5.81 -9.55 34.60
CA LYS A 423 -5.99 -11.01 34.73
C LYS A 423 -6.78 -11.39 35.99
N GLN A 424 -6.49 -10.76 37.12
CA GLN A 424 -7.22 -11.01 38.37
C GLN A 424 -8.67 -10.52 38.30
N GLN A 425 -8.92 -9.31 37.82
CA GLN A 425 -10.27 -8.73 37.80
C GLN A 425 -11.18 -9.36 36.74
N VAL A 426 -10.64 -9.80 35.59
CA VAL A 426 -11.41 -10.58 34.60
C VAL A 426 -11.73 -11.97 35.15
N SER A 427 -10.79 -12.61 35.87
CA SER A 427 -11.07 -13.86 36.58
C SER A 427 -12.20 -13.69 37.60
N ASP A 428 -12.20 -12.61 38.37
CA ASP A 428 -13.22 -12.35 39.38
C ASP A 428 -14.59 -12.02 38.75
N ALA A 429 -14.62 -11.32 37.60
CA ALA A 429 -15.85 -10.96 36.88
C ALA A 429 -16.49 -12.11 36.08
N PHE A 430 -15.74 -13.17 35.76
CA PHE A 430 -16.27 -14.40 35.16
C PHE A 430 -16.71 -15.45 36.19
N ILE A 431 -16.35 -15.25 37.47
CA ILE A 431 -16.73 -16.12 38.59
C ILE A 431 -17.94 -15.57 39.35
N SER A 432 -18.30 -14.30 39.17
CA SER A 432 -19.56 -13.69 39.62
C SER A 432 -20.66 -13.80 38.58
#